data_AF-A0AAW9AC80-F1
#
_entry.id   AF-A0AAW9AC80-F1
#
_cell.length_a   1.000
_cell.length_b   1.000
_cell.length_c   1.000
_cell.angle_alpha   90.00
_cell.angle_beta   90.00
_cell.angle_gamma   90.00
#
_symmetry.space_group_name_H-M   'P 1'
#
loop_
_entity.id
_entity.type
_entity.pdbx_description
1 polymer ?
#
loop_
_entity_poly.entity_id
_entity_poly.type
_entity_poly.pdbx_seq_one_letter_code
_entity_poly.pdbx_strand_id
1 'polypeptide(L)' 'MISTLTKGQYIGEFTLGSCILSVKSGIEGIVWNCKREKGTQEVEIHQVLWCGENKYAVILNYYKETKTTIY' A
#
# COMPACT_ATOMS: atom_id res chain seq x y z
N MET A 1 3.27 -1.39 28.78
CA MET A 1 2.69 -1.47 27.42
C MET A 1 3.85 -1.59 26.44
N ILE A 2 3.89 -2.66 25.64
CA ILE A 2 4.88 -2.80 24.56
C ILE A 2 4.14 -2.55 23.25
N SER A 3 4.54 -1.53 22.49
CA SER A 3 4.10 -1.35 21.10
C SER A 3 5.04 -2.14 20.20
N THR A 4 4.51 -3.15 19.52
CA THR A 4 5.29 -3.88 18.50
C THR A 4 4.84 -3.39 17.13
N LEU A 5 5.81 -2.93 16.33
CA LEU A 5 5.58 -2.35 15.01
C LEU A 5 5.86 -3.45 13.98
N THR A 6 4.80 -4.02 13.41
CA THR A 6 4.92 -5.12 12.45
C THR A 6 4.98 -4.55 11.03
N LYS A 7 6.08 -4.80 10.33
CA LYS A 7 6.22 -4.47 8.90
C LYS A 7 5.59 -5.57 8.06
N GLY A 8 4.69 -5.19 7.15
CA GLY A 8 4.13 -6.07 6.13
C GLY A 8 4.31 -5.48 4.73
N GLN A 9 4.06 -6.30 3.71
CA GLN A 9 4.08 -5.89 2.32
C GLN A 9 2.70 -6.03 1.68
N TYR A 10 2.33 -5.06 0.86
CA TYR A 10 1.10 -5.04 0.08
C TYR A 10 1.46 -4.81 -1.39
N ILE A 11 0.88 -5.60 -2.28
CA ILE A 11 1.07 -5.47 -3.72
C ILE A 11 -0.28 -5.10 -4.32
N GLY A 12 -0.32 -4.03 -5.09
CA GLY A 12 -1.52 -3.60 -5.79
C GLY A 12 -1.21 -3.28 -7.24
N GLU A 13 -2.15 -3.60 -8.12
CA GLU A 13 -1.99 -3.43 -9.56
C GLU A 13 -3.05 -2.46 -10.10
N PHE A 14 -2.68 -1.68 -11.11
CA PHE A 14 -3.61 -0.83 -11.82
C PHE A 14 -3.25 -0.70 -13.30
N THR A 15 -4.24 -0.36 -14.12
CA THR A 15 -4.07 -0.11 -15.56
C THR A 15 -4.41 1.35 -15.86
N LEU A 16 -3.52 2.08 -16.52
CA LEU A 16 -3.82 3.43 -17.02
C LEU A 16 -4.81 3.34 -18.16
N GLY A 17 -5.80 4.22 -18.14
CA GLY A 17 -6.88 4.23 -19.12
C GLY A 17 -8.08 5.02 -18.61
N SER A 18 -9.28 4.56 -18.98
CA SER A 18 -10.55 5.29 -18.80
C SER A 18 -10.84 5.73 -17.35
N CYS A 19 -10.46 4.95 -16.34
CA CYS A 19 -10.73 5.27 -14.93
C CYS A 19 -9.50 5.78 -14.15
N ILE A 20 -8.29 5.57 -14.67
CA ILE A 20 -7.03 5.98 -14.02
C ILE A 20 -6.23 6.78 -15.03
N LEU A 21 -6.34 8.10 -14.89
CA LEU A 21 -5.81 9.08 -15.84
C LEU A 21 -4.31 9.32 -15.67
N SER A 22 -3.72 8.88 -14.55
CA SER A 22 -2.29 9.06 -14.28
C SER A 22 -1.74 8.00 -13.35
N VAL A 23 -0.43 7.74 -13.46
CA VAL A 23 0.31 6.83 -12.57
C VAL A 23 0.15 7.28 -11.11
N LYS A 24 0.17 8.59 -10.88
CA LYS A 24 -0.03 9.18 -9.55
C LYS A 24 -1.40 8.79 -8.96
N SER A 25 -2.48 8.96 -9.72
CA SER A 25 -3.83 8.62 -9.28
C SER A 25 -3.98 7.11 -9.00
N GLY A 26 -3.33 6.27 -9.80
CA GLY A 26 -3.28 4.83 -9.58
C GLY A 26 -2.58 4.48 -8.26
N ILE A 27 -1.38 5.04 -8.03
CA ILE A 27 -0.63 4.86 -6.79
C ILE A 27 -1.42 5.35 -5.57
N GLU A 28 -2.05 6.53 -5.65
CA GLU A 28 -2.88 7.08 -4.57
C GLU A 28 -4.05 6.13 -4.22
N GLY A 29 -4.70 5.55 -5.22
CA GLY A 29 -5.76 4.54 -5.03
C GLY A 29 -5.24 3.27 -4.35
N ILE A 30 -4.07 2.78 -4.76
CA ILE A 30 -3.42 1.60 -4.15
C ILE A 30 -3.02 1.89 -2.69
N VAL A 31 -2.45 3.06 -2.41
CA VAL A 31 -2.14 3.49 -1.03
C VAL A 31 -3.40 3.59 -0.19
N TRP A 32 -4.47 4.17 -0.72
CA TRP A 32 -5.75 4.29 0.00
C TRP A 32 -6.34 2.92 0.33
N ASN A 33 -6.35 1.98 -0.61
CA ASN A 33 -6.79 0.60 -0.37
C ASN A 33 -5.94 -0.09 0.70
N CYS A 34 -4.61 0.03 0.63
CA CYS A 34 -3.70 -0.53 1.64
C CYS A 34 -4.00 0.01 3.05
N LYS A 35 -4.14 1.33 3.20
CA LYS A 35 -4.49 1.96 4.49
C LYS A 35 -5.81 1.42 5.05
N ARG A 36 -6.83 1.35 4.19
CA ARG A 36 -8.17 0.88 4.57
C ARG A 36 -8.18 -0.59 4.96
N GLU A 37 -7.53 -1.47 4.19
CA GLU A 37 -7.53 -2.91 4.43
C GLU A 37 -6.66 -3.33 5.61
N LYS A 38 -5.49 -2.70 5.77
CA LYS A 38 -4.54 -3.07 6.84
C LYS A 38 -4.76 -2.30 8.13
N GLY A 39 -5.63 -1.28 8.12
CA GLY A 39 -5.91 -0.44 9.27
C GLY A 39 -4.67 0.32 9.72
N THR A 40 -3.90 0.82 8.76
CA THR A 40 -2.65 1.56 9.01
C THR A 40 -2.70 2.95 8.39
N GLN A 41 -2.07 3.92 9.04
CA GLN A 41 -1.90 5.27 8.49
C GLN A 41 -0.55 5.44 7.80
N GLU A 42 0.42 4.58 8.13
CA GLU A 42 1.81 4.67 7.67
C GLU A 42 2.07 3.62 6.58
N VAL A 43 2.32 4.13 5.38
CA VAL A 43 2.56 3.34 4.18
C VAL A 43 3.68 4.01 3.40
N GLU A 44 4.64 3.20 2.94
CA GLU A 44 5.79 3.61 2.17
C GLU A 44 5.76 2.89 0.82
N ILE A 45 6.00 3.61 -0.27
CA ILE A 45 6.11 3.00 -1.59
C ILE A 45 7.51 2.39 -1.70
N HIS A 46 7.58 1.06 -1.77
CA HIS A 46 8.84 0.35 -1.92
C HIS A 46 9.30 0.34 -3.37
N GLN A 47 8.38 0.00 -4.28
CA GLN A 47 8.70 -0.11 -5.71
C GLN A 47 7.45 0.10 -6.57
N VAL A 48 7.65 0.71 -7.74
CA VAL A 48 6.64 0.77 -8.81
C VAL A 48 7.23 0.08 -10.03
N LEU A 49 6.54 -0.94 -10.52
CA LEU A 49 6.92 -1.75 -11.67
C LEU A 49 5.99 -1.44 -12.83
N TRP A 50 6.55 -1.18 -14.00
CA TRP A 50 5.78 -1.13 -15.24
C TRP A 50 5.74 -2.54 -15.84
N CYS A 51 4.54 -3.06 -16.04
CA CYS A 51 4.32 -4.44 -16.49
C CYS A 51 3.96 -4.52 -18.00
N GLY A 52 4.04 -3.40 -18.74
CA GLY A 52 3.62 -3.31 -20.14
C GLY A 52 2.15 -2.94 -20.30
N GLU A 53 1.72 -2.57 -21.52
CA GLU A 53 0.31 -2.29 -21.86
C GLU A 53 -0.42 -1.37 -20.87
N ASN A 54 0.22 -0.27 -20.44
CA ASN A 54 -0.34 0.65 -19.43
C ASN A 54 -0.60 0.04 -18.04
N LYS A 55 -0.14 -1.19 -17.75
CA LYS A 55 -0.26 -1.86 -16.45
C LYS A 55 0.93 -1.53 -15.56
N TYR A 56 0.63 -1.30 -14.29
CA TYR A 56 1.60 -0.99 -13.24
C TYR A 56 1.31 -1.83 -12.01
N ALA A 57 2.36 -2.37 -11.40
CA ALA A 57 2.30 -2.97 -10.07
C ALA A 57 3.02 -2.06 -9.07
N VAL A 58 2.43 -1.86 -7.90
CA VAL A 58 2.95 -1.03 -6.82
C VAL A 58 3.14 -1.91 -5.60
N ILE A 59 4.38 -1.98 -5.12
CA ILE A 59 4.75 -2.69 -3.89
C ILE A 59 4.86 -1.65 -2.78
N LEU A 60 4.06 -1.83 -1.73
CA LEU A 60 3.97 -0.95 -0.58
C LEU A 60 4.47 -1.69 0.67
N ASN A 61 5.24 -1.01 1.50
CA ASN A 61 5.51 -1.42 2.88
C ASN A 61 4.47 -0.75 3.78
N TYR A 62 3.84 -1.51 4.67
CA TYR A 62 2.93 -0.96 5.66
C TYR A 62 3.34 -1.37 7.07
N TYR A 63 2.98 -0.53 8.03
CA TYR A 63 3.40 -0.69 9.41
C TYR A 63 2.17 -0.76 10.31
N LYS A 64 2.04 -1.83 11.09
CA LYS A 64 0.91 -2.01 12.02
C LYS A 64 1.42 -1.99 13.45
N GLU A 65 0.97 -1.01 14.23
CA GLU A 65 1.17 -1.02 15.68
C GLU A 65 0.22 -2.03 16.31
N THR A 66 0.79 -3.02 17.00
CA THR A 66 0.03 -3.94 17.84
C THR A 66 0.32 -3.59 19.29
N LYS A 67 -0.72 -3.19 20.03
CA LYS A 67 -0.62 -2.95 21.47
C LYS A 67 -0.94 -4.25 22.20
N THR A 68 0.07 -4.85 22.85
CA THR A 68 -0.12 -6.04 23.69
C THR A 68 -0.16 -5.60 25.15
N THR A 69 -1.29 -5.84 25.82
CA THR A 69 -1.42 -5.69 27.27
C THR A 69 -0.95 -6.99 27.92
N ILE A 70 0.10 -6.93 28.74
CA ILE A 70 0.60 -8.07 29.53
C ILE A 70 -0.07 -7.97 30.90
N TYR A 71 -0.79 -9.02 31.30
CA TYR A 71 -1.43 -9.17 32.62
C TYR A 71 -0.51 -9.90 33.58
#